data_AF-A0A7C7C4V8-F1
#
_entry.id   AF-A0A7C7C4V8-F1
#
_cell.length_a   1.000
_cell.length_b   1.000
_cell.length_c   1.000
_cell.angle_alpha   90.00
_cell.angle_beta   90.00
_cell.angle_gamma   90.00
#
_symmetry.space_group_name_H-M   'P 1'
#
loop_
_entity.id
_entity.type
_entity.pdbx_description
1 polymer ?
#
loop_
_entity_poly.entity_id
_entity_poly.type
_entity_poly.pdbx_seq_one_letter_code
_entity_poly.pdbx_strand_id
1 'polypeptide(L)'
;MSKQVQLKFKKLLKKAEFVHADLEYHEELITEAKQGFFAVVEETFSSLPADIRSKLTEYRNNQVAKQQEGVIPNKTSAGDPELQRDMVQNKETLYSPDHPEGINLNPDNVDEPTDVKSAETKRLFHKIAAIAHPDKASLKGLHPAEVTRLEELFKKATEAYNSNNWYILYSVASDLNIEITDPSGDHIDWLEEDIKNTFGRISDIASRVAWVWYTGNGISKNLALRDYFKQIYNYSL
;
A
#
# COMPACT_ATOMS: atom_id res chain seq x y z
N MET A 1 -32.06 9.24 -13.59
CA MET A 1 -31.16 8.08 -13.80
C MET A 1 -31.96 6.82 -14.15
N SER A 2 -31.42 5.91 -14.97
CA SER A 2 -32.09 4.61 -15.19
C SER A 2 -31.89 3.70 -13.97
N LYS A 3 -32.87 2.84 -13.68
CA LYS A 3 -32.80 1.85 -12.59
C LYS A 3 -31.53 0.97 -12.68
N GLN A 4 -31.07 0.70 -13.89
CA GLN A 4 -29.85 -0.06 -14.15
C GLN A 4 -28.60 0.65 -13.62
N VAL A 5 -28.47 1.96 -13.83
CA VAL A 5 -27.31 2.74 -13.37
C VAL A 5 -27.26 2.79 -11.84
N GLN A 6 -28.41 3.01 -11.18
CA GLN A 6 -28.50 2.99 -9.72
C GLN A 6 -28.11 1.63 -9.13
N LEU A 7 -28.56 0.53 -9.75
CA LEU A 7 -28.19 -0.82 -9.30
C LEU A 7 -26.72 -1.14 -9.55
N LYS A 8 -26.15 -0.69 -10.69
CA LYS A 8 -24.71 -0.84 -10.99
C LYS A 8 -23.87 -0.10 -9.95
N PHE A 9 -24.21 1.15 -9.65
CA PHE A 9 -23.54 1.94 -8.64
C PHE A 9 -23.57 1.27 -7.26
N LYS A 10 -24.74 0.82 -6.79
CA LYS A 10 -24.87 0.09 -5.51
C LYS A 10 -24.02 -1.18 -5.47
N LYS A 11 -24.01 -1.97 -6.56
CA LYS A 11 -23.16 -3.16 -6.68
C LYS A 11 -21.69 -2.81 -6.57
N LEU A 12 -21.24 -1.76 -7.26
CA LEU A 12 -19.84 -1.34 -7.24
C LEU A 12 -19.43 -0.80 -5.87
N LEU A 13 -20.31 -0.10 -5.15
CA LEU A 13 -20.02 0.34 -3.78
C LEU A 13 -19.72 -0.85 -2.87
N LYS A 14 -20.55 -1.90 -2.95
CA LYS A 14 -20.31 -3.14 -2.19
C LYS A 14 -19.04 -3.86 -2.61
N LYS A 15 -18.67 -3.78 -3.89
CA LYS A 15 -17.40 -4.33 -4.36
C LYS A 15 -16.21 -3.53 -3.83
N ALA A 16 -16.26 -2.19 -3.89
CA ALA A 16 -15.21 -1.35 -3.33
C ALA A 16 -15.05 -1.58 -1.83
N GLU A 17 -16.16 -1.64 -1.08
CA GLU A 17 -16.16 -1.98 0.35
C GLU A 17 -15.42 -3.30 0.63
N PHE A 18 -15.74 -4.35 -0.12
CA PHE A 18 -15.05 -5.63 0.00
C PHE A 18 -13.54 -5.53 -0.29
N VAL A 19 -13.15 -4.89 -1.39
CA VAL A 19 -11.74 -4.84 -1.81
C VAL A 19 -10.90 -3.97 -0.88
N HIS A 20 -11.46 -2.88 -0.34
CA HIS A 20 -10.76 -2.07 0.66
C HIS A 20 -10.60 -2.81 1.99
N ALA A 21 -11.60 -3.58 2.43
CA ALA A 21 -11.46 -4.44 3.60
C ALA A 21 -10.43 -5.56 3.39
N ASP A 22 -10.35 -6.12 2.18
CA ASP A 22 -9.35 -7.12 1.82
C ASP A 22 -7.93 -6.50 1.78
N LEU A 23 -7.78 -5.27 1.28
CA LEU A 23 -6.50 -4.55 1.33
C LEU A 23 -6.06 -4.29 2.77
N GLU A 24 -6.97 -3.84 3.64
CA GLU A 24 -6.70 -3.62 5.06
C GLU A 24 -6.18 -4.91 5.72
N TYR A 25 -6.83 -6.05 5.46
CA TYR A 25 -6.36 -7.36 5.91
C TYR A 25 -4.92 -7.67 5.46
N HIS A 26 -4.59 -7.41 4.20
CA HIS A 26 -3.23 -7.63 3.67
C HIS A 26 -2.21 -6.67 4.29
N GLU A 27 -2.56 -5.40 4.50
CA GLU A 27 -1.69 -4.37 5.07
C GLU A 27 -1.40 -4.59 6.56
N GLU A 28 -2.37 -5.07 7.32
CA GLU A 28 -2.15 -5.42 8.74
C GLU A 28 -1.21 -6.62 8.87
N LEU A 29 -1.44 -7.67 8.08
CA LEU A 29 -0.70 -8.92 8.21
C LEU A 29 0.68 -8.91 7.55
N ILE A 30 0.93 -8.08 6.54
CA ILE A 30 2.23 -8.07 5.85
C ILE A 30 3.38 -7.70 6.78
N THR A 31 3.12 -6.91 7.82
CA THR A 31 4.14 -6.54 8.81
C THR A 31 4.57 -7.76 9.64
N GLU A 32 3.60 -8.55 10.10
CA GLU A 32 3.86 -9.81 10.81
C GLU A 32 4.55 -10.83 9.90
N ALA A 33 4.06 -10.95 8.65
CA ALA A 33 4.65 -11.83 7.64
C ALA A 33 6.14 -11.53 7.41
N LYS A 34 6.50 -10.24 7.28
CA LYS A 34 7.89 -9.79 7.14
C LYS A 34 8.72 -10.17 8.35
N GLN A 35 8.24 -9.86 9.56
CA GLN A 35 8.97 -10.17 10.79
C GLN A 35 9.23 -11.67 10.93
N GLY A 36 8.19 -12.49 10.72
CA GLY A 36 8.29 -13.95 10.78
C GLY A 36 9.25 -14.51 9.73
N PHE A 37 9.16 -14.02 8.48
CA PHE A 37 10.03 -14.46 7.40
C PHE A 37 11.50 -14.12 7.69
N PHE A 38 11.80 -12.89 8.07
CA PHE A 38 13.18 -12.48 8.35
C PHE A 38 13.77 -13.15 9.59
N ALA A 39 12.96 -13.47 10.60
CA ALA A 39 13.41 -14.28 11.73
C ALA A 39 13.91 -15.66 11.27
N VAL A 40 13.17 -16.33 10.39
CA VAL A 40 13.56 -17.64 9.83
C VAL A 40 14.77 -17.52 8.91
N VAL A 41 14.88 -16.45 8.13
CA VAL A 41 16.08 -16.17 7.33
C VAL A 41 17.31 -16.03 8.24
N GLU A 42 17.21 -15.30 9.33
CA GLU A 42 18.32 -15.08 10.27
C GLU A 42 18.71 -16.36 11.01
N GLU A 43 17.73 -17.16 11.43
CA GLU A 43 17.95 -18.49 12.01
C GLU A 43 18.68 -19.41 11.03
N THR A 44 18.18 -19.47 9.79
CA THR A 44 18.79 -20.26 8.70
C THR A 44 20.22 -19.80 8.45
N PHE A 45 20.44 -18.49 8.32
CA PHE A 45 21.76 -17.90 8.13
C PHE A 45 22.70 -18.25 9.28
N SER A 46 22.24 -18.15 10.53
CA SER A 46 23.02 -18.45 11.73
C SER A 46 23.39 -19.93 11.87
N SER A 47 22.53 -20.83 11.38
CA SER A 47 22.80 -22.27 11.34
C SER A 47 23.88 -22.68 10.34
N LEU A 48 24.23 -21.81 9.39
CA LEU A 48 25.26 -22.11 8.39
C LEU A 48 26.68 -22.08 9.00
N PRO A 49 27.60 -22.91 8.50
CA PRO A 49 29.02 -22.86 8.83
C PRO A 49 29.62 -21.45 8.75
N ALA A 50 30.53 -21.12 9.68
CA ALA A 50 31.13 -19.79 9.79
C ALA A 50 31.84 -19.34 8.50
N ASP A 51 32.50 -20.26 7.80
CA ASP A 51 33.17 -19.99 6.52
C ASP A 51 32.18 -19.62 5.41
N ILE A 52 31.00 -20.26 5.40
CA ILE A 52 29.92 -19.93 4.48
C ILE A 52 29.34 -18.57 4.84
N ARG A 53 29.01 -18.33 6.12
CA ARG A 53 28.46 -17.03 6.58
C ARG A 53 29.34 -15.86 6.18
N SER A 54 30.66 -15.96 6.38
CA SER A 54 31.60 -14.91 5.96
C SER A 54 31.54 -14.62 4.46
N LYS A 55 31.51 -15.68 3.61
CA LYS A 55 31.40 -15.53 2.15
C LYS A 55 30.08 -14.89 1.73
N LEU A 56 28.97 -15.24 2.38
CA LEU A 56 27.65 -14.68 2.07
C LEU A 56 27.55 -13.20 2.47
N THR A 57 28.10 -12.83 3.63
CA THR A 57 28.18 -11.43 4.07
C THR A 57 29.02 -10.59 3.11
N GLU A 58 30.18 -11.12 2.69
CA GLU A 58 31.05 -10.44 1.71
C GLU A 58 30.35 -10.27 0.36
N TYR A 59 29.67 -11.31 -0.14
CA TYR A 59 28.88 -11.24 -1.38
C TYR A 59 27.79 -10.15 -1.28
N ARG A 60 27.01 -10.15 -0.19
CA ARG A 60 25.96 -9.17 0.05
C ARG A 60 26.52 -7.74 0.06
N ASN A 61 27.61 -7.50 0.78
CA ASN A 61 28.24 -6.18 0.89
C ASN A 61 28.76 -5.69 -0.47
N ASN A 62 29.37 -6.58 -1.26
CA ASN A 62 29.84 -6.28 -2.61
C ASN A 62 28.70 -5.92 -3.56
N GLN A 63 27.53 -6.55 -3.42
CA GLN A 63 26.35 -6.20 -4.21
C GLN A 63 25.76 -4.83 -3.84
N VAL A 64 25.79 -4.46 -2.56
CA VAL A 64 25.36 -3.12 -2.11
C VAL A 64 26.32 -2.05 -2.63
N ALA A 65 27.63 -2.28 -2.57
CA ALA A 65 28.64 -1.34 -3.07
C ALA A 65 28.51 -1.10 -4.59
N LYS A 66 28.33 -2.16 -5.38
CA LYS A 66 28.13 -2.06 -6.84
C LYS A 66 26.87 -1.27 -7.24
N GLN A 67 25.83 -1.30 -6.41
CA GLN A 67 24.60 -0.55 -6.66
C GLN A 67 24.74 0.94 -6.30
N GLN A 68 25.65 1.28 -5.38
CA GLN A 68 25.94 2.66 -5.00
C GLN A 68 26.89 3.36 -6.00
N GLU A 69 27.81 2.63 -6.63
CA GLU A 69 28.72 3.17 -7.65
C GLU A 69 28.04 3.50 -9.00
N GLY A 70 26.83 2.98 -9.25
CA GLY A 70 26.03 3.28 -10.44
C GLY A 70 25.16 4.55 -10.34
N VAL A 71 25.17 5.25 -9.21
CA VAL A 71 24.38 6.46 -8.97
C VAL A 71 25.32 7.67 -8.96
N ILE A 72 25.19 8.55 -9.96
CA ILE A 72 25.92 9.82 -10.03
C ILE A 72 25.70 10.62 -8.73
N PRO A 73 26.77 11.11 -8.07
CA PRO A 73 26.64 11.75 -6.76
C PRO A 73 26.18 13.20 -6.91
N ASN A 74 24.99 13.52 -6.41
CA ASN A 74 24.71 14.88 -5.93
C ASN A 74 24.95 14.93 -4.41
N LYS A 75 25.96 15.72 -4.04
CA LYS A 75 26.34 16.18 -2.69
C LYS A 75 25.09 16.64 -1.90
N THR A 76 24.95 16.60 -0.57
CA THR A 76 25.81 16.75 0.62
C THR A 76 24.86 16.37 1.80
N SER A 77 25.21 15.85 2.97
CA SER A 77 26.11 16.38 4.01
C SER A 77 26.33 15.35 5.13
N ALA A 78 27.44 15.52 5.85
CA ALA A 78 27.88 14.75 6.99
C ALA A 78 26.95 14.81 8.22
N GLY A 79 26.90 13.71 8.98
CA GLY A 79 26.32 13.63 10.33
C GLY A 79 26.21 12.19 10.87
N ASP A 80 26.97 11.91 11.94
CA ASP A 80 26.92 10.83 12.95
C ASP A 80 26.91 9.31 12.61
N PRO A 81 27.84 8.49 13.21
CA PRO A 81 27.99 7.06 12.96
C PRO A 81 27.27 6.15 13.98
N GLU A 82 26.05 6.46 14.41
CA GLU A 82 25.34 5.63 15.39
C GLU A 82 23.84 5.54 15.07
N LEU A 83 23.49 4.67 14.11
CA LEU A 83 22.17 4.06 13.90
C LEU A 83 22.25 3.08 12.70
N GLN A 84 22.98 1.98 12.84
CA GLN A 84 22.89 0.85 11.89
C GLN A 84 21.72 -0.07 12.23
N ARG A 85 20.51 0.50 12.28
CA ARG A 85 19.24 -0.24 12.22
C ARG A 85 18.20 0.71 11.66
N ASP A 86 18.26 0.90 10.36
CA ASP A 86 17.10 1.11 9.49
C ASP A 86 17.63 1.33 8.06
N MET A 87 16.79 1.03 7.08
CA MET A 87 17.03 1.13 5.62
C MET A 87 17.56 -0.14 4.92
N VAL A 88 16.69 -1.14 4.81
CA VAL A 88 16.53 -1.88 3.54
C VAL A 88 15.04 -1.88 3.18
N GLN A 89 14.52 -0.70 2.85
CA GLN A 89 13.24 -0.61 2.14
C GLN A 89 13.52 -0.93 0.65
N ASN A 90 12.76 -1.88 0.11
CA ASN A 90 12.73 -2.32 -1.30
C ASN A 90 13.80 -3.33 -1.79
N LYS A 91 13.93 -4.48 -1.13
CA LYS A 91 14.31 -5.74 -1.82
C LYS A 91 13.44 -6.94 -1.41
N GLU A 92 12.13 -6.72 -1.22
CA GLU A 92 11.19 -7.84 -1.32
C GLU A 92 11.12 -8.22 -2.79
N THR A 93 11.91 -9.21 -3.18
CA THR A 93 11.88 -9.74 -4.53
C THR A 93 10.51 -10.35 -4.80
N LEU A 94 9.92 -9.93 -5.93
CA LEU A 94 8.69 -10.48 -6.47
C LEU A 94 8.91 -11.99 -6.71
N TYR A 95 8.08 -12.83 -6.08
CA TYR A 95 8.05 -14.26 -6.35
C TYR A 95 7.28 -14.48 -7.68
N SER A 96 7.92 -15.11 -8.68
CA SER A 96 7.28 -15.35 -9.98
C SER A 96 7.51 -16.79 -10.46
N PRO A 97 6.48 -17.64 -10.39
CA PRO A 97 6.39 -18.85 -11.20
C PRO A 97 5.35 -18.60 -12.31
N ASP A 98 5.84 -18.18 -13.48
CA ASP A 98 5.13 -18.10 -14.76
C ASP A 98 3.82 -17.30 -14.81
N HIS A 99 3.88 -16.04 -15.26
CA HIS A 99 2.79 -15.37 -16.00
C HIS A 99 3.31 -14.37 -17.06
N PRO A 100 2.59 -14.21 -18.19
CA PRO A 100 3.07 -13.56 -19.40
C PRO A 100 3.00 -12.03 -19.34
N GLU A 101 3.92 -11.41 -20.07
CA GLU A 101 4.09 -9.97 -20.36
C GLU A 101 2.95 -9.03 -19.94
N GLY A 102 3.21 -8.27 -18.87
CA GLY A 102 2.37 -7.17 -18.39
C GLY A 102 2.81 -5.83 -18.98
N ILE A 103 1.84 -5.11 -19.53
CA ILE A 103 1.94 -3.87 -20.31
C ILE A 103 2.69 -2.76 -19.56
N ASN A 104 3.70 -2.19 -20.23
CA ASN A 104 4.43 -1.01 -19.79
C ASN A 104 3.54 0.25 -19.97
N LEU A 105 3.07 0.83 -18.87
CA LEU A 105 2.46 2.16 -18.85
C LEU A 105 3.49 3.15 -18.31
N ASN A 106 4.06 3.94 -19.22
CA ASN A 106 5.01 5.01 -18.96
C ASN A 106 4.28 6.19 -18.27
N PRO A 107 4.77 6.72 -17.12
CA PRO A 107 4.04 7.72 -16.32
C PRO A 107 4.18 9.18 -16.78
N ASP A 108 4.77 9.46 -17.95
CA ASP A 108 5.14 10.83 -18.36
C ASP A 108 4.16 11.51 -19.34
N ASN A 109 2.88 11.13 -19.36
CA ASN A 109 1.82 11.98 -19.94
C ASN A 109 0.85 12.41 -18.85
N VAL A 110 1.27 13.39 -18.05
CA VAL A 110 0.37 14.19 -17.22
C VAL A 110 -0.28 15.20 -18.15
N ASP A 111 -1.41 14.80 -18.76
CA ASP A 111 -2.33 15.74 -19.39
C ASP A 111 -2.83 16.75 -18.34
N GLU A 112 -2.92 18.02 -18.74
CA GLU A 112 -3.47 19.11 -17.92
C GLU A 112 -4.90 18.75 -17.42
N PRO A 113 -5.25 18.99 -16.15
CA PRO A 113 -6.48 18.47 -15.57
C PRO A 113 -7.69 19.29 -16.02
N THR A 114 -8.42 18.81 -17.01
CA THR A 114 -9.84 19.14 -17.20
C THR A 114 -10.72 18.18 -16.39
N ASP A 115 -10.58 18.16 -15.05
CA ASP A 115 -11.05 17.00 -14.27
C ASP A 115 -12.27 17.28 -13.37
N VAL A 116 -13.45 16.88 -13.84
CA VAL A 116 -14.73 16.88 -13.10
C VAL A 116 -14.60 16.14 -11.76
N LYS A 117 -13.78 15.08 -11.70
CA LYS A 117 -13.50 14.30 -10.48
C LYS A 117 -12.89 15.17 -9.41
N SER A 118 -11.81 15.89 -9.73
CA SER A 118 -11.14 16.79 -8.79
C SER A 118 -12.09 17.84 -8.19
N ALA A 119 -13.01 18.39 -8.98
CA ALA A 119 -13.98 19.37 -8.52
C ALA A 119 -15.01 18.78 -7.56
N GLU A 120 -15.51 17.57 -7.83
CA GLU A 120 -16.46 16.89 -6.95
C GLU A 120 -15.80 16.36 -5.68
N THR A 121 -14.63 15.74 -5.79
CA THR A 121 -13.77 15.33 -4.68
C THR A 121 -13.51 16.52 -3.75
N LYS A 122 -13.16 17.68 -4.31
CA LYS A 122 -12.96 18.92 -3.56
C LYS A 122 -14.25 19.40 -2.88
N ARG A 123 -15.39 19.40 -3.57
CA ARG A 123 -16.68 19.79 -2.97
C ARG A 123 -17.05 18.88 -1.81
N LEU A 124 -16.89 17.58 -1.97
CA LEU A 124 -17.21 16.58 -0.95
C LEU A 124 -16.28 16.72 0.26
N PHE A 125 -14.98 16.89 0.02
CA PHE A 125 -14.00 17.13 1.08
C PHE A 125 -14.32 18.40 1.88
N HIS A 126 -14.68 19.52 1.25
CA HIS A 126 -15.08 20.72 1.98
C HIS A 126 -16.34 20.51 2.84
N LYS A 127 -17.31 19.72 2.38
CA LYS A 127 -18.49 19.37 3.20
C LYS A 127 -18.09 18.54 4.42
N ILE A 128 -17.21 17.56 4.25
CA ILE A 128 -16.66 16.74 5.34
C ILE A 128 -15.91 17.63 6.33
N ALA A 129 -14.98 18.47 5.86
CA ALA A 129 -14.21 19.39 6.68
C ALA A 129 -15.11 20.38 7.45
N ALA A 130 -16.22 20.81 6.86
CA ALA A 130 -17.15 21.70 7.55
C ALA A 130 -17.77 21.07 8.82
N ILE A 131 -17.83 19.75 8.90
CA ILE A 131 -18.41 18.99 10.01
C ILE A 131 -17.34 18.41 10.94
N ALA A 132 -16.31 17.77 10.37
CA ALA A 132 -15.36 16.91 11.07
C ALA A 132 -14.01 17.57 11.39
N HIS A 133 -13.76 18.81 10.98
CA HIS A 133 -12.50 19.50 11.29
C HIS A 133 -12.27 19.62 12.81
N PRO A 134 -11.05 19.38 13.33
CA PRO A 134 -10.76 19.34 14.78
C PRO A 134 -11.19 20.62 15.52
N ASP A 135 -10.95 21.80 14.93
CA ASP A 135 -11.39 23.07 15.51
C ASP A 135 -12.91 23.14 15.70
N LYS A 136 -13.70 22.62 14.75
CA LYS A 136 -15.16 22.64 14.81
C LYS A 136 -15.72 21.54 15.71
N ALA A 137 -15.09 20.38 15.74
CA ALA A 137 -15.45 19.28 16.62
C ALA A 137 -15.27 19.68 18.10
N SER A 138 -14.15 20.34 18.41
CA SER A 138 -13.84 20.83 19.76
C SER A 138 -14.79 21.94 20.24
N LEU A 139 -15.24 22.81 19.33
CA LEU A 139 -16.15 23.91 19.65
C LEU A 139 -17.60 23.47 19.94
N LYS A 140 -18.01 22.28 19.51
CA LYS A 140 -19.40 21.79 19.66
C LYS A 140 -19.71 21.24 21.06
N GLY A 141 -18.76 21.22 21.99
CA GLY A 141 -18.96 20.68 23.34
C GLY A 141 -19.36 19.20 23.34
N LEU A 142 -18.90 18.45 22.32
CA LEU A 142 -19.19 17.03 22.15
C LEU A 142 -18.45 16.18 23.18
N HIS A 143 -18.96 14.98 23.44
CA HIS A 143 -18.29 14.00 24.28
C HIS A 143 -16.89 13.68 23.70
N PRO A 144 -15.83 13.51 24.52
CA PRO A 144 -14.46 13.29 24.03
C PRO A 144 -14.33 12.20 22.97
N ALA A 145 -15.07 11.10 23.14
CA ALA A 145 -15.10 10.00 22.17
C ALA A 145 -15.60 10.43 20.76
N GLU A 146 -16.56 11.34 20.69
CA GLU A 146 -17.08 11.82 19.40
C GLU A 146 -16.10 12.79 18.72
N VAL A 147 -15.34 13.56 19.50
CA VAL A 147 -14.26 14.42 18.96
C VAL A 147 -13.19 13.55 18.32
N THR A 148 -12.73 12.50 19.00
CA THR A 148 -11.76 11.54 18.44
C THR A 148 -12.29 10.86 17.17
N ARG A 149 -13.55 10.42 17.17
CA ARG A 149 -14.19 9.83 15.99
C ARG A 149 -14.19 10.78 14.78
N LEU A 150 -14.52 12.06 15.00
CA LEU A 150 -14.51 13.08 13.95
C LEU A 150 -13.09 13.36 13.44
N GLU A 151 -12.09 13.39 14.31
CA GLU A 151 -10.69 13.55 13.93
C GLU A 151 -10.19 12.39 13.06
N GLU A 152 -10.54 11.15 13.40
CA GLU A 152 -10.22 9.95 12.61
C GLU A 152 -10.88 10.00 11.22
N LEU A 153 -12.18 10.33 11.16
CA LEU A 153 -12.89 10.51 9.90
C LEU A 153 -12.29 11.63 9.05
N PHE A 154 -11.85 12.73 9.66
CA PHE A 154 -11.20 13.83 8.95
C PHE A 154 -9.82 13.46 8.42
N LYS A 155 -9.02 12.70 9.17
CA LYS A 155 -7.74 12.16 8.69
C LYS A 155 -7.95 11.25 7.49
N LYS A 156 -8.89 10.30 7.59
CA LYS A 156 -9.26 9.39 6.49
C LYS A 156 -9.72 10.15 5.25
N ALA A 157 -10.54 11.18 5.42
CA ALA A 157 -10.96 12.05 4.32
C ALA A 157 -9.81 12.84 3.69
N THR A 158 -8.85 13.28 4.49
CA THR A 158 -7.67 14.03 4.00
C THR A 158 -6.77 13.14 3.15
N GLU A 159 -6.49 11.93 3.62
CA GLU A 159 -5.73 10.92 2.86
C GLU A 159 -6.42 10.56 1.55
N ALA A 160 -7.74 10.37 1.59
CA ALA A 160 -8.55 10.10 0.42
C ALA A 160 -8.53 11.25 -0.59
N TYR A 161 -8.62 12.50 -0.12
CA TYR A 161 -8.50 13.69 -0.96
C TYR A 161 -7.13 13.78 -1.65
N ASN A 162 -6.05 13.56 -0.90
CA ASN A 162 -4.68 13.59 -1.43
C ASN A 162 -4.41 12.46 -2.43
N SER A 163 -5.06 11.31 -2.24
CA SER A 163 -4.92 10.14 -3.12
C SER A 163 -5.94 10.13 -4.26
N ASN A 164 -6.74 11.19 -4.42
CA ASN A 164 -7.86 11.29 -5.36
C ASN A 164 -8.83 10.08 -5.30
N ASN A 165 -9.00 9.52 -4.09
CA ASN A 165 -9.86 8.37 -3.83
C ASN A 165 -11.28 8.84 -3.49
N TRP A 166 -12.14 8.84 -4.51
CA TRP A 166 -13.52 9.28 -4.35
C TRP A 166 -14.36 8.32 -3.49
N TYR A 167 -14.10 7.01 -3.53
CA TYR A 167 -14.86 6.03 -2.75
C TYR A 167 -14.71 6.26 -1.24
N ILE A 168 -13.49 6.45 -0.76
CA ILE A 168 -13.25 6.69 0.68
C ILE A 168 -13.87 8.03 1.11
N LEU A 169 -13.82 9.06 0.27
CA LEU A 169 -14.52 10.32 0.56
C LEU A 169 -16.04 10.11 0.62
N TYR A 170 -16.59 9.33 -0.31
CA TYR A 170 -18.01 8.96 -0.32
C TYR A 170 -18.39 8.20 0.95
N SER A 171 -17.57 7.25 1.40
CA SER A 171 -17.84 6.47 2.61
C SER A 171 -17.85 7.37 3.86
N VAL A 172 -16.84 8.23 4.01
CA VAL A 172 -16.78 9.18 5.13
C VAL A 172 -17.96 10.15 5.12
N ALA A 173 -18.33 10.64 3.95
CA ALA A 173 -19.51 11.50 3.83
C ALA A 173 -20.81 10.77 4.20
N SER A 174 -20.94 9.49 3.82
CA SER A 174 -22.06 8.65 4.25
C SER A 174 -22.09 8.46 5.77
N ASP A 175 -20.93 8.25 6.41
CA ASP A 175 -20.80 8.11 7.88
C ASP A 175 -21.16 9.41 8.63
N LEU A 176 -20.89 10.56 8.00
CA LEU A 176 -21.29 11.89 8.46
C LEU A 176 -22.72 12.26 8.06
N ASN A 177 -23.45 11.33 7.43
CA ASN A 177 -24.83 11.51 6.98
C ASN A 177 -25.00 12.70 6.01
N ILE A 178 -23.97 12.99 5.22
CA ILE A 178 -23.96 14.02 4.17
C ILE A 178 -24.64 13.44 2.94
N GLU A 179 -25.73 14.06 2.50
CA GLU A 179 -26.39 13.67 1.26
C GLU A 179 -25.48 13.93 0.05
N ILE A 180 -25.20 12.85 -0.68
CA ILE A 180 -24.49 12.88 -1.95
C ILE A 180 -25.56 12.77 -3.04
N THR A 181 -25.51 13.71 -3.98
CA THR A 181 -26.44 13.79 -5.11
C THR A 181 -26.44 12.52 -5.96
N ASP A 182 -27.54 12.31 -6.67
CA ASP A 182 -27.84 11.13 -7.48
C ASP A 182 -26.62 10.73 -8.35
N PRO A 183 -26.11 9.48 -8.25
CA PRO A 183 -24.82 9.13 -8.82
C PRO A 183 -24.78 9.31 -10.34
N SER A 184 -23.68 9.77 -10.91
CA SER A 184 -23.52 9.93 -12.37
C SER A 184 -22.82 8.71 -13.00
N GLY A 185 -22.73 8.68 -14.33
CA GLY A 185 -21.88 7.72 -15.04
C GLY A 185 -20.42 7.86 -14.63
N ASP A 186 -19.94 9.09 -14.45
CA ASP A 186 -18.56 9.37 -14.03
C ASP A 186 -18.25 8.75 -12.66
N HIS A 187 -19.21 8.76 -11.72
CA HIS A 187 -19.04 8.13 -10.41
C HIS A 187 -18.84 6.62 -10.49
N ILE A 188 -19.46 5.98 -11.47
CA ILE A 188 -19.28 4.55 -11.74
C ILE A 188 -17.86 4.30 -12.24
N ASP A 189 -17.38 5.13 -13.17
CA ASP A 189 -16.04 4.98 -13.74
C ASP A 189 -14.95 5.21 -12.68
N TRP A 190 -15.13 6.21 -11.81
CA TRP A 190 -14.21 6.47 -10.69
C TRP A 190 -14.16 5.32 -9.69
N LEU A 191 -15.30 4.65 -9.47
CA LEU A 191 -15.39 3.52 -8.57
C LEU A 191 -14.78 2.25 -9.17
N GLU A 192 -14.94 2.04 -10.48
CA GLU A 192 -14.26 0.96 -11.20
C GLU A 192 -12.74 1.14 -11.21
N GLU A 193 -12.27 2.37 -11.39
CA GLU A 193 -10.85 2.74 -11.30
C GLU A 193 -10.28 2.49 -9.90
N ASP A 194 -10.98 2.96 -8.85
CA ASP A 194 -10.60 2.71 -7.46
C ASP A 194 -10.47 1.22 -7.16
N ILE A 195 -11.49 0.42 -7.51
CA ILE A 195 -11.47 -1.03 -7.33
C ILE A 195 -10.26 -1.66 -8.02
N LYS A 196 -9.95 -1.23 -9.25
CA LYS A 196 -8.80 -1.73 -10.01
C LYS A 196 -7.48 -1.39 -9.30
N ASN A 197 -7.31 -0.15 -8.85
CA ASN A 197 -6.10 0.30 -8.17
C ASN A 197 -5.90 -0.44 -6.83
N THR A 198 -6.98 -0.63 -6.06
CA THR A 198 -6.94 -1.36 -4.79
C THR A 198 -6.59 -2.84 -5.00
N PHE A 199 -7.13 -3.50 -6.04
CA PHE A 199 -6.69 -4.85 -6.42
C PHE A 199 -5.21 -4.92 -6.83
N GLY A 200 -4.69 -3.88 -7.51
CA GLY A 200 -3.28 -3.76 -7.83
C GLY A 200 -2.42 -3.80 -6.56
N ARG A 201 -2.76 -2.99 -5.56
CA ARG A 201 -2.07 -2.97 -4.26
C ARG A 201 -2.12 -4.31 -3.53
N ILE A 202 -3.28 -4.98 -3.53
CA ILE A 202 -3.42 -6.33 -2.96
C ILE A 202 -2.48 -7.31 -3.68
N SER A 203 -2.43 -7.25 -5.01
CA SER A 203 -1.55 -8.11 -5.82
C SER A 203 -0.06 -7.86 -5.53
N ASP A 204 0.31 -6.59 -5.32
CA ASP A 204 1.66 -6.20 -4.94
C ASP A 204 2.04 -6.73 -3.55
N ILE A 205 1.10 -6.76 -2.60
CA ILE A 205 1.34 -7.38 -1.29
C ILE A 205 1.43 -8.91 -1.44
N ALA A 206 0.49 -9.50 -2.19
CA ALA A 206 0.37 -10.94 -2.34
C ALA A 206 1.58 -11.58 -3.04
N SER A 207 2.27 -10.84 -3.90
CA SER A 207 3.47 -11.29 -4.63
C SER A 207 4.78 -11.17 -3.83
N ARG A 208 4.75 -10.54 -2.64
CA ARG A 208 5.94 -10.43 -1.78
C ARG A 208 6.34 -11.80 -1.25
N VAL A 209 7.64 -12.10 -1.27
CA VAL A 209 8.17 -13.37 -0.75
C VAL A 209 7.77 -13.63 0.70
N ALA A 210 7.72 -12.60 1.56
CA ALA A 210 7.29 -12.75 2.94
C ALA A 210 5.81 -13.13 3.04
N TRP A 211 4.95 -12.59 2.18
CA TRP A 211 3.53 -12.93 2.13
C TRP A 211 3.30 -14.37 1.65
N VAL A 212 3.95 -14.74 0.55
CA VAL A 212 3.91 -16.10 -0.01
C VAL A 212 4.41 -17.11 1.02
N TRP A 213 5.46 -16.76 1.77
CA TRP A 213 5.93 -17.56 2.88
C TRP A 213 4.87 -17.65 3.99
N TYR A 214 4.34 -16.53 4.47
CA TYR A 214 3.43 -16.47 5.62
C TYR A 214 2.14 -17.27 5.38
N THR A 215 1.50 -17.07 4.23
CA THR A 215 0.24 -17.72 3.84
C THR A 215 0.44 -19.10 3.20
N GLY A 216 1.66 -19.41 2.78
CA GLY A 216 2.00 -20.64 2.09
C GLY A 216 2.06 -21.87 3.01
N ASN A 217 1.95 -23.04 2.38
CA ASN A 217 2.18 -24.32 3.05
C ASN A 217 3.69 -24.59 3.25
N GLY A 218 4.04 -25.71 3.88
CA GLY A 218 5.45 -26.05 4.14
C GLY A 218 6.33 -26.10 2.88
N ILE A 219 5.77 -26.46 1.72
CA ILE A 219 6.50 -26.47 0.44
C ILE A 219 6.75 -25.04 -0.02
N SER A 220 5.71 -24.20 -0.07
CA SER A 220 5.80 -22.79 -0.46
C SER A 220 6.76 -22.01 0.44
N LYS A 221 6.74 -22.29 1.76
CA LYS A 221 7.67 -21.69 2.73
C LYS A 221 9.13 -22.02 2.42
N ASN A 222 9.44 -23.30 2.17
CA ASN A 222 10.79 -23.70 1.82
C ASN A 222 11.24 -23.12 0.48
N LEU A 223 10.34 -23.05 -0.51
CA LEU A 223 10.63 -22.48 -1.82
C LEU A 223 10.91 -20.98 -1.74
N ALA A 224 10.07 -20.23 -1.03
CA ALA A 224 10.28 -18.80 -0.76
C ALA A 224 11.62 -18.53 -0.07
N LEU A 225 12.00 -19.36 0.90
CA LEU A 225 13.30 -19.25 1.58
C LEU A 225 14.47 -19.54 0.64
N ARG A 226 14.39 -20.62 -0.15
CA ARG A 226 15.43 -20.98 -1.14
C ARG A 226 15.62 -19.89 -2.19
N ASP A 227 14.54 -19.39 -2.73
CA ASP A 227 14.57 -18.35 -3.75
C ASP A 227 15.16 -17.05 -3.19
N TYR A 228 14.81 -16.70 -1.96
CA TYR A 228 15.41 -15.56 -1.26
C TYR A 228 16.92 -15.73 -1.09
N PHE A 229 17.39 -16.89 -0.62
CA PHE A 229 18.83 -17.14 -0.45
C PHE A 229 19.59 -17.13 -1.78
N LYS A 230 18.97 -17.65 -2.84
CA LYS A 230 19.54 -17.62 -4.18
C LYS A 230 19.63 -16.19 -4.72
N GLN A 231 18.60 -15.37 -4.53
CA GLN A 231 18.57 -14.00 -5.06
C GLN A 231 19.47 -13.05 -4.27
N ILE A 232 19.43 -13.11 -2.94
CA ILE A 232 20.12 -12.17 -2.06
C ILE A 232 21.57 -12.59 -1.81
N TYR A 233 21.82 -13.88 -1.64
CA TYR A 233 23.13 -14.40 -1.27
C TYR A 233 23.82 -15.23 -2.37
N ASN A 234 23.15 -15.47 -3.52
CA ASN A 234 23.62 -16.39 -4.56
C ASN A 234 23.98 -17.78 -4.00
N TYR A 235 23.17 -18.24 -3.06
CA TYR A 235 23.40 -19.47 -2.31
C TYR A 235 22.20 -20.42 -2.41
N SER A 236 22.49 -21.70 -2.63
CA SER A 236 21.47 -22.75 -2.68
C SER A 236 21.43 -23.49 -1.33
N LEU A 237 20.28 -23.39 -0.65
CA LEU A 237 19.97 -24.15 0.58
C LEU A 237 19.62 -25.61 0.30
#